data_AF-A0A4S8RJU2-F1
#
_entry.id   AF-A0A4S8RJU2-F1
#
_cell.length_a   1.000
_cell.length_b   1.000
_cell.length_c   1.000
_cell.angle_alpha   90.00
_cell.angle_beta   90.00
_cell.angle_gamma   90.00
#
_symmetry.space_group_name_H-M   'P 1'
#
loop_
_entity.id
_entity.type
_entity.pdbx_description
1 polymer ?
#
loop_
_entity_poly.entity_id
_entity_poly.type
_entity_poly.pdbx_seq_one_letter_code
_entity_poly.pdbx_strand_id
1 'polypeptide(L)'
;MKKDTIDQLFERLHGQFDLEEPQSGHQGRFLEKLNQDKGTISLNKKKMNWWKPLSIAASIALIGVLSFQAFGPKPSLKEQVVKIAPEVSQTEFYFANLIEQQVQQLESEKSPETAQLVDDTLFQLQKLKNDYESLEEDLVNGGDSKIILNAMITNFQTRIDLLKEVLNQIENIKNLNSFNDENITI
;
A
#
# COMPACT_ATOMS: atom_id res chain seq x y z
N MET A 1 -19.52 9.26 -91.57
CA MET A 1 -18.92 10.60 -91.35
C MET A 1 -17.70 10.41 -90.45
N LYS A 2 -16.53 11.00 -90.80
CA LYS A 2 -15.26 10.86 -90.06
C LYS A 2 -15.37 11.55 -88.70
N LYS A 3 -14.70 11.02 -87.67
CA LYS A 3 -14.61 11.64 -86.33
C LYS A 3 -13.50 12.68 -86.34
N ASP A 4 -13.84 13.95 -86.12
CA ASP A 4 -12.87 15.03 -85.96
C ASP A 4 -12.21 14.91 -84.58
N THR A 5 -10.87 14.87 -84.52
CA THR A 5 -10.10 14.84 -83.27
C THR A 5 -9.92 16.24 -82.68
N ILE A 6 -9.79 16.35 -81.35
CA ILE A 6 -9.64 17.64 -80.63
C ILE A 6 -8.46 18.45 -81.17
N ASP A 7 -7.37 17.80 -81.58
CA ASP A 7 -6.22 18.49 -82.18
C ASP A 7 -6.61 19.24 -83.47
N GLN A 8 -7.47 18.66 -84.31
CA GLN A 8 -7.98 19.33 -85.52
C GLN A 8 -8.96 20.46 -85.20
N LEU A 9 -9.68 20.36 -84.09
CA LEU A 9 -10.56 21.42 -83.60
C LEU A 9 -9.74 22.65 -83.16
N PHE A 10 -8.66 22.43 -82.41
CA PHE A 10 -7.78 23.52 -81.95
C PHE A 10 -6.98 24.14 -83.09
N GLU A 11 -6.46 23.35 -84.04
CA GLU A 11 -5.81 23.89 -85.24
C GLU A 11 -6.77 24.77 -86.06
N ARG A 12 -8.03 24.36 -86.23
CA ARG A 12 -9.04 25.16 -86.95
C ARG A 12 -9.40 26.46 -86.24
N LEU A 13 -9.35 26.48 -84.91
CA LEU A 13 -9.73 27.63 -84.08
C LEU A 13 -8.52 28.44 -83.60
N HIS A 14 -7.30 28.05 -83.99
CA HIS A 14 -6.07 28.71 -83.62
C HIS A 14 -6.06 30.16 -84.16
N GLY A 15 -5.90 31.13 -83.26
CA GLY A 15 -5.96 32.56 -83.58
C GLY A 15 -7.38 33.17 -83.60
N GLN A 16 -8.44 32.39 -83.35
CA GLN A 16 -9.82 32.90 -83.23
C GLN A 16 -10.25 33.21 -81.79
N PHE A 17 -9.39 32.94 -80.80
CA PHE A 17 -9.74 33.11 -79.39
C PHE A 17 -9.22 34.42 -78.78
N ASP A 18 -8.25 35.07 -79.42
CA ASP A 18 -7.66 36.33 -78.95
C ASP A 18 -8.46 37.54 -79.47
N LEU A 19 -9.78 37.52 -79.25
CA LEU A 19 -10.71 38.50 -79.80
C LEU A 19 -10.78 39.78 -78.96
N GLU A 20 -10.64 39.66 -77.63
CA GLU A 20 -10.72 40.79 -76.71
C GLU A 20 -9.75 40.63 -75.54
N GLU A 21 -9.16 41.75 -75.13
CA GLU A 21 -8.38 41.80 -73.89
C GLU A 21 -9.30 41.99 -72.67
N PRO A 22 -8.97 41.39 -71.51
CA PRO A 22 -9.75 41.59 -70.30
C PRO A 22 -9.83 43.07 -69.91
N GLN A 23 -10.99 43.50 -69.43
CA GLN A 23 -11.15 44.86 -68.91
C GLN A 23 -10.10 45.19 -67.84
N SER A 24 -9.61 46.42 -67.85
CA SER A 24 -8.63 46.93 -66.88
C SER A 24 -9.00 46.55 -65.44
N GLY A 25 -7.99 46.08 -64.69
CA GLY A 25 -8.16 45.59 -63.33
C GLY A 25 -8.68 44.15 -63.20
N HIS A 26 -8.88 43.41 -64.30
CA HIS A 26 -9.26 41.99 -64.27
C HIS A 26 -8.33 41.15 -63.40
N GLN A 27 -7.01 41.30 -63.54
CA GLN A 27 -6.04 40.57 -62.73
C GLN A 27 -6.22 40.84 -61.24
N GLY A 28 -6.51 42.08 -60.86
CA GLY A 28 -6.80 42.46 -59.47
C GLY A 28 -8.07 41.79 -58.94
N ARG A 29 -9.17 41.85 -59.70
CA ARG A 29 -10.44 41.18 -59.35
C ARG A 29 -10.28 39.66 -59.26
N PHE A 30 -9.49 39.07 -60.17
CA PHE A 30 -9.18 37.64 -60.15
C PHE A 30 -8.37 37.26 -58.91
N LEU A 31 -7.33 38.03 -58.57
CA LEU A 31 -6.52 37.79 -57.38
C LEU A 31 -7.36 37.95 -56.10
N GLU A 32 -8.25 38.93 -56.07
CA GLU A 32 -9.19 39.16 -54.97
C GLU A 32 -10.13 37.96 -54.79
N LYS A 33 -10.73 37.44 -55.88
CA LYS A 33 -11.58 36.24 -55.86
C LYS A 33 -10.80 34.99 -55.44
N LEU A 34 -9.58 34.83 -55.98
CA LEU A 34 -8.69 33.72 -55.63
C LEU A 34 -8.30 33.77 -54.15
N ASN A 35 -8.09 34.96 -53.59
CA ASN A 35 -7.75 35.14 -52.19
C ASN A 35 -8.98 35.05 -51.27
N GLN A 36 -10.19 35.39 -51.75
CA GLN A 36 -11.46 35.10 -51.06
C GLN A 36 -11.68 33.59 -50.92
N ASP A 37 -11.43 32.81 -51.98
CA ASP A 37 -11.54 31.35 -51.96
C ASP A 37 -10.35 30.66 -51.25
N LYS A 38 -9.28 31.42 -50.92
CA LYS A 38 -8.21 31.02 -49.98
C LYS A 38 -8.51 31.40 -48.52
N GLY A 39 -9.76 31.75 -48.21
CA GLY A 39 -10.27 31.51 -46.86
C GLY A 39 -10.25 30.00 -46.63
N THR A 40 -9.16 29.52 -46.03
CA THR A 40 -8.87 28.12 -45.68
C THR A 40 -10.15 27.30 -45.56
N ILE A 41 -10.30 26.17 -46.27
CA ILE A 41 -11.24 25.14 -45.81
C ILE A 41 -10.77 24.84 -44.40
N SER A 42 -11.42 25.44 -43.40
CA SER A 42 -11.22 25.01 -42.04
C SER A 42 -11.80 23.62 -42.08
N LEU A 43 -10.94 22.60 -42.13
CA LEU A 43 -11.28 21.33 -41.53
C LEU A 43 -11.64 21.76 -40.12
N ASN A 44 -12.94 21.89 -39.86
CA ASN A 44 -13.45 22.29 -38.57
C ASN A 44 -12.90 21.20 -37.66
N LYS A 45 -11.75 21.46 -37.01
CA LYS A 45 -11.09 20.49 -36.15
C LYS A 45 -12.13 20.26 -35.09
N LYS A 46 -12.88 19.16 -35.23
CA LYS A 46 -13.99 18.81 -34.36
C LYS A 46 -13.46 19.00 -32.96
N LYS A 47 -13.92 20.06 -32.27
CA LYS A 47 -13.40 20.40 -30.95
C LYS A 47 -13.62 19.16 -30.12
N MET A 48 -12.53 18.45 -29.81
CA MET A 48 -12.63 17.17 -29.14
C MET A 48 -13.25 17.50 -27.79
N ASN A 49 -14.45 16.98 -27.53
CA ASN A 49 -15.15 17.32 -26.31
C ASN A 49 -14.47 16.57 -25.15
N TRP A 50 -13.48 17.21 -24.54
CA TRP A 50 -12.68 16.65 -23.44
C TRP A 50 -13.53 16.22 -22.24
N TRP A 51 -14.78 16.68 -22.15
CA TRP A 51 -15.74 16.24 -21.15
C TRP A 51 -16.06 14.74 -21.23
N LYS A 52 -16.03 14.13 -22.42
CA LYS A 52 -16.29 12.69 -22.57
C LYS A 52 -15.15 11.83 -21.97
N PRO A 53 -13.87 11.99 -22.35
CA PRO A 53 -12.79 11.25 -21.69
C PRO A 53 -12.62 11.66 -20.22
N LEU A 54 -12.89 12.92 -19.85
CA LEU A 54 -12.82 13.37 -18.46
C LEU A 54 -13.88 12.71 -17.57
N SER A 55 -15.12 12.61 -18.03
CA SER A 55 -16.19 11.93 -17.28
C SER A 55 -15.93 10.42 -17.14
N ILE A 56 -15.38 9.79 -18.19
CA ILE A 56 -14.95 8.39 -18.13
C ILE A 56 -13.83 8.23 -17.09
N ALA A 57 -12.79 9.07 -17.13
CA ALA A 57 -11.70 9.03 -16.16
C ALA A 57 -12.20 9.27 -14.72
N ALA A 58 -13.09 10.24 -14.51
CA ALA A 58 -13.70 10.52 -13.22
C ALA A 58 -14.52 9.32 -12.70
N SER A 59 -15.28 8.65 -13.58
CA SER A 59 -16.05 7.46 -13.20
C SER A 59 -15.14 6.29 -12.78
N ILE A 60 -14.03 6.08 -13.50
CA ILE A 60 -13.04 5.04 -13.18
C ILE A 60 -12.33 5.38 -11.86
N ALA A 61 -11.94 6.65 -11.66
CA ALA A 61 -11.34 7.10 -10.42
C ALA A 61 -12.28 6.94 -9.22
N LEU A 62 -13.56 7.28 -9.40
CA LEU A 62 -14.58 7.14 -8.36
C LEU A 62 -14.79 5.67 -7.99
N ILE A 63 -14.93 4.78 -8.98
CA ILE A 63 -15.01 3.34 -8.75
C ILE A 63 -13.73 2.84 -8.06
N GLY A 64 -12.55 3.31 -8.47
CA GLY A 64 -11.27 2.97 -7.85
C GLY A 64 -11.18 3.38 -6.38
N VAL A 65 -11.59 4.61 -6.04
CA VAL A 65 -11.62 5.11 -4.67
C VAL A 65 -12.61 4.32 -3.82
N LEU A 66 -13.82 4.07 -4.32
CA LEU A 66 -14.81 3.25 -3.59
C LEU A 66 -14.34 1.81 -3.42
N SER A 67 -13.71 1.23 -4.43
CA SER A 67 -13.15 -0.13 -4.37
C SER A 67 -12.00 -0.20 -3.35
N PHE A 68 -11.12 0.80 -3.34
CA PHE A 68 -10.04 0.88 -2.36
C PHE A 68 -10.57 1.12 -0.95
N GLN A 69 -11.63 1.88 -0.77
CA GLN A 69 -12.23 2.07 0.55
C GLN A 69 -12.94 0.79 1.06
N ALA A 70 -13.61 0.05 0.17
CA ALA A 70 -14.35 -1.16 0.51
C ALA A 70 -13.44 -2.38 0.71
N PHE A 71 -12.40 -2.52 -0.12
CA PHE A 71 -11.54 -3.71 -0.21
C PHE A 71 -10.06 -3.42 0.07
N GLY A 72 -9.70 -2.18 0.40
CA GLY A 72 -8.34 -1.83 0.76
C GLY A 72 -7.87 -2.51 2.03
N PRO A 73 -6.55 -2.54 2.26
CA PRO A 73 -5.98 -3.12 3.46
C PRO A 73 -6.50 -2.36 4.69
N LYS A 74 -7.06 -3.11 5.64
CA LYS A 74 -7.38 -2.59 6.97
C LYS A 74 -6.12 -2.60 7.81
N PRO A 75 -5.90 -1.58 8.67
CA PRO A 75 -4.76 -1.59 9.57
C PRO A 75 -4.84 -2.81 10.48
N SER A 76 -3.71 -3.45 10.72
CA SER A 76 -3.61 -4.56 11.66
C SER A 76 -3.94 -4.10 13.09
N LEU A 77 -4.21 -5.05 14.01
CA LEU A 77 -4.44 -4.72 15.43
C LEU A 77 -3.26 -3.93 15.99
N LYS A 78 -2.03 -4.37 15.72
CA LYS A 78 -0.80 -3.69 16.15
C LYS A 78 -0.68 -2.26 15.61
N GLU A 79 -0.97 -2.04 14.33
CA GLU A 79 -0.97 -0.68 13.76
C GLU A 79 -2.01 0.23 14.41
N GLN A 80 -3.17 -0.32 14.80
CA GLN A 80 -4.19 0.42 15.52
C GLN A 80 -3.75 0.75 16.95
N VAL A 81 -3.13 -0.20 17.66
CA VAL A 81 -2.55 0.01 19.00
C VAL A 81 -1.48 1.10 18.97
N VAL A 82 -0.52 1.04 18.03
CA VAL A 82 0.55 2.05 17.88
C VAL A 82 -0.01 3.45 17.62
N LYS A 83 -1.12 3.54 16.87
CA LYS A 83 -1.79 4.82 16.63
C LYS A 83 -2.44 5.41 17.88
N ILE A 84 -2.93 4.57 18.80
CA ILE A 84 -3.59 4.98 20.05
C ILE A 84 -2.55 5.29 21.14
N ALA A 85 -1.55 4.43 21.28
CA ALA A 85 -0.53 4.49 22.32
C ALA A 85 0.86 4.24 21.72
N PRO A 86 1.49 5.25 21.09
CA PRO A 86 2.77 5.08 20.40
C PRO A 86 3.91 4.61 21.33
N GLU A 87 3.84 4.93 22.62
CA GLU A 87 4.81 4.53 23.64
C GLU A 87 4.83 3.00 23.87
N VAL A 88 3.71 2.32 23.60
CA VAL A 88 3.61 0.85 23.69
C VAL A 88 4.55 0.19 22.70
N SER A 89 4.70 0.75 21.50
CA SER A 89 5.55 0.16 20.44
C SER A 89 7.00 -0.04 20.88
N GLN A 90 7.59 0.98 21.51
CA GLN A 90 8.98 0.92 21.97
C GLN A 90 9.15 -0.07 23.12
N THR A 91 8.17 -0.06 24.03
CA THR A 91 8.16 -0.89 25.23
C THR A 91 7.96 -2.37 24.86
N GLU A 92 7.02 -2.66 23.96
CA GLU A 92 6.76 -3.99 23.44
C GLU A 92 7.99 -4.55 22.72
N PHE A 93 8.64 -3.78 21.84
CA PHE A 93 9.84 -4.23 21.16
C PHE A 93 10.95 -4.61 22.15
N TYR A 94 11.21 -3.79 23.15
CA TYR A 94 12.25 -4.05 24.14
C TYR A 94 11.93 -5.30 24.99
N PHE A 95 10.73 -5.37 25.56
CA PHE A 95 10.37 -6.45 26.48
C PHE A 95 10.05 -7.77 25.77
N ALA A 96 9.52 -7.75 24.55
CA ALA A 96 9.30 -8.97 23.78
C ALA A 96 10.62 -9.71 23.52
N ASN A 97 11.65 -8.97 23.09
CA ASN A 97 12.98 -9.54 22.86
C ASN A 97 13.59 -10.09 24.15
N LEU A 98 13.52 -9.33 25.25
CA LEU A 98 14.04 -9.77 26.55
C LEU A 98 13.34 -11.05 27.03
N ILE A 99 12.01 -11.09 26.95
CA ILE A 99 11.24 -12.26 27.39
C ILE A 99 11.54 -13.46 26.50
N GLU A 100 11.65 -13.28 25.18
CA GLU A 100 12.01 -14.36 24.26
C GLU A 100 13.39 -14.96 24.60
N GLN A 101 14.38 -14.12 24.88
CA GLN A 101 15.71 -14.58 25.32
C GLN A 101 15.63 -15.38 26.62
N GLN A 102 14.88 -14.90 27.61
CA GLN A 102 14.71 -15.60 28.89
C GLN A 102 13.91 -16.90 28.75
N VAL A 103 12.94 -16.97 27.82
CA VAL A 103 12.21 -18.20 27.49
C VAL A 103 13.16 -19.23 26.88
N GLN A 104 14.00 -18.83 25.93
CA GLN A 104 15.01 -19.72 25.35
C GLN A 104 16.00 -20.23 26.41
N GLN A 105 16.40 -19.35 27.34
CA GLN A 105 17.21 -19.76 28.48
C GLN A 105 16.46 -20.81 29.32
N LEU A 106 15.21 -20.55 29.71
CA LEU A 106 14.39 -21.48 30.48
C LEU A 106 14.24 -22.86 29.80
N GLU A 107 14.01 -22.88 28.50
CA GLU A 107 13.91 -24.12 27.72
C GLU A 107 15.22 -24.92 27.73
N SER A 108 16.37 -24.23 27.66
CA SER A 108 17.70 -24.85 27.73
C SER A 108 18.02 -25.46 29.09
N GLU A 109 17.33 -25.02 30.14
CA GLU A 109 17.48 -25.53 31.51
C GLU A 109 16.66 -26.79 31.79
N LYS A 110 15.92 -27.30 30.79
CA LYS A 110 15.07 -28.49 30.91
C LYS A 110 15.88 -29.78 31.10
N SER A 111 15.68 -30.44 32.24
CA SER A 111 16.21 -31.75 32.60
C SER A 111 15.10 -32.62 33.19
N PRO A 112 15.30 -33.94 33.43
CA PRO A 112 14.30 -34.78 34.09
C PRO A 112 13.78 -34.22 35.42
N GLU A 113 14.64 -33.55 36.19
CA GLU A 113 14.34 -32.97 37.49
C GLU A 113 13.61 -31.61 37.40
N THR A 114 13.81 -30.86 36.31
CA THR A 114 13.22 -29.52 36.12
C THR A 114 12.08 -29.49 35.11
N ALA A 115 11.83 -30.59 34.39
CA ALA A 115 10.92 -30.64 33.24
C ALA A 115 9.51 -30.14 33.57
N GLN A 116 8.94 -30.59 34.69
CA GLN A 116 7.60 -30.18 35.10
C GLN A 116 7.54 -28.66 35.34
N LEU A 117 8.51 -28.12 36.08
CA LEU A 117 8.58 -26.70 36.40
C LEU A 117 8.73 -25.84 35.13
N VAL A 118 9.58 -26.28 34.19
CA VAL A 118 9.75 -25.63 32.89
C VAL A 118 8.44 -25.64 32.09
N ASP A 119 7.80 -26.80 31.95
CA ASP A 119 6.58 -26.95 31.15
C ASP A 119 5.40 -26.14 31.72
N ASP A 120 5.21 -26.18 33.05
CA ASP A 120 4.19 -25.39 33.72
C ASP A 120 4.44 -23.88 33.56
N THR A 121 5.70 -23.46 33.56
CA THR A 121 6.08 -22.06 33.38
C THR A 121 5.83 -21.59 31.95
N LEU A 122 6.21 -22.38 30.94
CA LEU A 122 5.93 -22.07 29.54
C LEU A 122 4.41 -21.95 29.29
N PHE A 123 3.62 -22.82 29.90
CA PHE A 123 2.16 -22.75 29.83
C PHE A 123 1.62 -21.45 30.45
N GLN A 124 2.12 -21.05 31.63
CA GLN A 124 1.73 -19.79 32.26
C GLN A 124 2.15 -18.56 31.44
N LEU A 125 3.34 -18.58 30.84
CA LEU A 125 3.80 -17.50 29.95
C LEU A 125 2.93 -17.37 28.70
N GLN A 126 2.45 -18.49 28.14
CA GLN A 126 1.52 -18.46 27.02
C GLN A 126 0.18 -17.84 27.42
N LYS A 127 -0.34 -18.15 28.62
CA LYS A 127 -1.55 -17.52 29.12
C LYS A 127 -1.38 -16.01 29.27
N LEU A 128 -0.29 -15.57 29.91
CA LEU A 128 0.02 -14.15 30.05
C LEU A 128 0.17 -13.45 28.70
N LYS A 129 0.76 -14.11 27.70
CA LYS A 129 0.81 -13.58 26.33
C LYS A 129 -0.58 -13.38 25.72
N ASN A 130 -1.48 -14.35 25.85
CA ASN A 130 -2.84 -14.24 25.34
C ASN A 130 -3.63 -13.12 26.05
N ASP A 131 -3.41 -12.95 27.36
CA ASP A 131 -4.00 -11.85 28.13
C ASP A 131 -3.52 -10.48 27.59
N TYR A 132 -2.24 -10.36 27.19
CA TYR A 132 -1.70 -9.15 26.57
C TYR A 132 -2.36 -8.85 25.21
N GLU A 133 -2.53 -9.86 24.36
CA GLU A 133 -3.24 -9.72 23.07
C GLU A 133 -4.70 -9.29 23.27
N SER A 134 -5.34 -9.75 24.34
CA SER A 134 -6.69 -9.30 24.71
C SER A 134 -6.70 -7.82 25.16
N LEU A 135 -5.66 -7.37 25.87
CA LEU A 135 -5.50 -5.95 26.23
C LEU A 135 -5.27 -5.05 25.01
N GLU A 136 -4.55 -5.52 23.98
CA GLU A 136 -4.43 -4.82 22.69
C GLU A 136 -5.81 -4.62 22.03
N GLU A 137 -6.65 -5.66 22.06
CA GLU A 137 -8.02 -5.60 21.54
C GLU A 137 -8.90 -4.63 22.35
N ASP A 138 -8.88 -4.70 23.67
CA ASP A 138 -9.62 -3.79 24.54
C ASP A 138 -9.23 -2.32 24.33
N LEU A 139 -7.93 -2.07 24.09
CA LEU A 139 -7.43 -0.72 23.80
C LEU A 139 -8.00 -0.18 22.49
N VAL A 140 -8.03 -1.02 21.45
CA VAL A 140 -8.58 -0.66 20.13
C VAL A 140 -10.10 -0.51 20.16
N ASN A 141 -10.78 -1.31 20.98
CA ASN A 141 -12.24 -1.24 21.18
C ASN A 141 -12.69 -0.06 22.04
N GLY A 142 -11.76 0.78 22.50
CA GLY A 142 -12.07 2.05 23.18
C GLY A 142 -12.22 1.93 24.70
N GLY A 143 -11.63 0.92 25.32
CA GLY A 143 -11.52 0.85 26.78
C GLY A 143 -10.64 1.98 27.36
N ASP A 144 -10.65 2.14 28.69
CA ASP A 144 -9.86 3.18 29.36
C ASP A 144 -8.36 2.94 29.13
N SER A 145 -7.77 3.77 28.27
CA SER A 145 -6.39 3.60 27.84
C SER A 145 -5.42 3.64 29.02
N LYS A 146 -5.66 4.44 30.06
CA LYS A 146 -4.75 4.50 31.21
C LYS A 146 -4.79 3.19 31.99
N ILE A 147 -5.99 2.63 32.21
CA ILE A 147 -6.15 1.35 32.91
C ILE A 147 -5.51 0.23 32.09
N ILE A 148 -5.79 0.17 30.79
CA ILE A 148 -5.29 -0.88 29.90
C ILE A 148 -3.77 -0.83 29.77
N LEU A 149 -3.19 0.36 29.58
CA LEU A 149 -1.73 0.51 29.51
C LEU A 149 -1.04 0.07 30.80
N ASN A 150 -1.62 0.38 31.95
CA ASN A 150 -1.09 -0.14 33.22
C ASN A 150 -1.18 -1.68 33.28
N ALA A 151 -2.28 -2.27 32.83
CA ALA A 151 -2.42 -3.73 32.78
C ALA A 151 -1.40 -4.37 31.81
N MET A 152 -1.13 -3.75 30.67
CA MET A 152 -0.11 -4.20 29.71
C MET A 152 1.30 -4.17 30.33
N ILE A 153 1.63 -3.10 31.07
CA ILE A 153 2.89 -3.00 31.83
C ILE A 153 2.97 -4.09 32.89
N THR A 154 1.91 -4.27 33.68
CA THR A 154 1.85 -5.32 34.71
C THR A 154 1.99 -6.71 34.12
N ASN A 155 1.43 -6.98 32.94
CA ASN A 155 1.59 -8.25 32.24
C ASN A 155 3.08 -8.53 31.92
N PHE A 156 3.79 -7.56 31.35
CA PHE A 156 5.23 -7.70 31.11
C PHE A 156 6.02 -7.95 32.39
N GLN A 157 5.76 -7.17 33.43
CA GLN A 157 6.41 -7.34 34.74
C GLN A 157 6.16 -8.75 35.29
N THR A 158 4.92 -9.22 35.25
CA THR A 158 4.54 -10.56 35.72
C THR A 158 5.30 -11.67 34.98
N ARG A 159 5.43 -11.56 33.65
CA ARG A 159 6.18 -12.54 32.84
C ARG A 159 7.66 -12.54 33.21
N ILE A 160 8.25 -11.36 33.39
CA ILE A 160 9.67 -11.20 33.75
C ILE A 160 9.94 -11.76 35.15
N ASP A 161 9.07 -11.44 36.11
CA ASP A 161 9.20 -11.91 37.49
C ASP A 161 9.06 -13.43 37.57
N LEU A 162 8.08 -14.00 36.86
CA LEU A 162 7.91 -15.46 36.77
C LEU A 162 9.16 -16.14 36.19
N LEU A 163 9.69 -15.63 35.08
CA LEU A 163 10.91 -16.17 34.46
C LEU A 163 12.09 -16.11 35.42
N LYS A 164 12.29 -14.97 36.10
CA LYS A 164 13.37 -14.78 37.06
C LYS A 164 13.25 -15.73 38.25
N GLU A 165 12.05 -15.89 38.79
CA GLU A 165 11.79 -16.78 39.92
C GLU A 165 12.08 -18.23 39.55
N VAL A 166 11.57 -18.69 38.40
CA VAL A 166 11.72 -20.07 37.96
C VAL A 166 13.17 -20.40 37.61
N LEU A 167 13.88 -19.51 36.91
CA LEU A 167 15.30 -19.71 36.61
C LEU A 167 16.14 -19.84 37.90
N ASN A 168 15.85 -19.03 38.92
CA ASN A 168 16.50 -19.15 40.22
C ASN A 168 16.14 -20.48 40.92
N GLN A 169 14.88 -20.91 40.88
CA GLN A 169 14.48 -22.21 41.41
C GLN A 169 15.22 -23.36 40.72
N ILE A 170 15.39 -23.31 39.40
CA ILE A 170 16.16 -24.31 38.66
C ILE A 170 17.64 -24.31 39.08
N GLU A 171 18.25 -23.15 39.23
CA GLU A 171 19.64 -23.03 39.71
C GLU A 171 19.80 -23.69 41.10
N ASN A 172 18.84 -23.46 42.01
CA ASN A 172 18.85 -24.08 43.33
C ASN A 172 18.71 -25.61 43.26
N ILE A 173 17.83 -26.14 42.41
CA ILE A 173 17.68 -27.59 42.19
C ILE A 173 19.00 -28.20 41.70
N LYS A 174 19.65 -27.56 40.72
CA LYS A 174 20.93 -28.02 40.18
C LYS A 174 22.04 -28.04 41.24
N ASN A 175 22.13 -26.99 42.06
CA ASN A 175 23.13 -26.90 43.12
C ASN A 175 22.92 -28.00 44.17
N LEU A 176 21.68 -28.27 44.58
CA LEU A 176 21.38 -29.34 45.55
C LEU A 176 21.76 -30.74 45.05
N ASN A 177 21.55 -31.01 43.76
CA ASN A 177 21.95 -32.29 43.16
C ASN A 177 23.48 -32.46 43.11
N SER A 178 24.22 -31.39 42.79
CA SER A 178 25.69 -31.42 42.80
C SER A 178 26.26 -31.78 44.18
N PHE A 179 25.67 -31.27 45.27
CA PHE A 179 26.10 -31.62 46.63
C PHE A 179 25.79 -33.07 47.01
N ASN A 180 24.72 -33.64 46.50
CA ASN A 180 24.37 -35.04 46.77
C ASN A 180 25.29 -36.00 46.02
N ASP A 181 25.63 -35.73 44.77
CA ASP A 181 26.50 -36.59 43.96
C ASP A 181 27.95 -36.64 44.49
N GLU A 182 28.47 -35.55 45.06
CA GLU A 182 29.80 -35.52 45.70
C GLU A 182 29.86 -36.36 46.99
N ASN A 183 28.77 -36.43 47.76
CA ASN A 183 28.71 -37.15 49.03
C ASN A 183 28.44 -38.67 48.88
N ILE A 184 28.09 -39.14 47.68
CA ILE A 184 27.80 -40.57 47.41
C ILE A 184 29.06 -41.34 46.96
N THR A 185 30.19 -40.65 46.73
CA THR A 185 31.48 -41.32 46.45
C THR A 185 32.18 -41.70 47.77
N ILE A 186 31.75 -42.80 48.41
CA ILE A 186 32.47 -43.47 49.51
C ILE A 186 32.61 -44.97 49.20
#